data_AF-D9XVB2-F1
#
_entry.id   AF-D9XVB2-F1
#
_cell.length_a   1.000
_cell.length_b   1.000
_cell.length_c   1.000
_cell.angle_alpha   90.00
_cell.angle_beta   90.00
_cell.angle_gamma   90.00
#
_symmetry.space_group_name_H-M   'P 1'
#
loop_
_entity.id
_entity.type
_entity.pdbx_description
1 polymer ?
#
loop_
_entity_poly.entity_id
_entity_poly.type
_entity_poly.pdbx_seq_one_letter_code
_entity_poly.pdbx_strand_id
1 'polypeptide(L)'
;MRCLQAVLPEPWLAFGGDSFVDAMPARLQASDAGLDIGADGTVSVGQKFRALETAWTEGIAAMARAGAGIVVDDVFLGGAASQQRWQKALDGVEVLWAGVRCERSVAEGREVARGDRVRGMAGAQADAVHEGVHYDLEVDTAHTESLVCA
;
A
#
# COMPACT_ATOMS: atom_id res chain seq x y z
N MET A 1 -4.48 -4.86 -7.85
CA MET A 1 -5.25 -3.72 -8.39
C MET A 1 -5.71 -3.91 -9.84
N ARG A 2 -4.80 -4.08 -10.82
CA ARG A 2 -5.20 -4.16 -12.25
C ARG A 2 -6.18 -5.30 -12.55
N CYS A 3 -5.98 -6.48 -11.95
CA CYS A 3 -6.93 -7.59 -12.06
C CYS A 3 -8.30 -7.21 -11.49
N LEU A 4 -8.37 -6.61 -10.29
CA LEU A 4 -9.63 -6.11 -9.70
C LEU A 4 -10.34 -5.13 -10.64
N GLN A 5 -9.64 -4.14 -11.20
CA GLN A 5 -10.24 -3.21 -12.17
C GLN A 5 -10.75 -3.90 -13.45
N ALA A 6 -10.19 -5.05 -13.81
CA ALA A 6 -10.62 -5.82 -14.98
C ALA A 6 -11.81 -6.76 -14.70
N VAL A 7 -11.96 -7.25 -13.47
CA VAL A 7 -13.02 -8.22 -13.10
C VAL A 7 -14.23 -7.58 -12.42
N LEU A 8 -14.07 -6.44 -11.74
CA LEU A 8 -15.17 -5.76 -11.08
C LEU A 8 -16.12 -5.14 -12.12
N PRO A 9 -17.46 -5.25 -11.92
CA PRO A 9 -18.44 -4.83 -12.93
C PRO A 9 -18.56 -3.31 -13.05
N GLU A 10 -18.35 -2.59 -11.95
CA GLU A 10 -18.39 -1.13 -11.88
C GLU A 10 -16.99 -0.53 -12.08
N PRO A 11 -16.84 0.75 -12.47
CA PRO A 11 -15.54 1.38 -12.60
C PRO A 11 -14.92 1.68 -11.22
N TRP A 12 -13.71 1.16 -10.98
CA TRP A 12 -12.93 1.43 -9.77
C TRP A 12 -11.68 2.26 -10.08
N LEU A 13 -11.50 3.38 -9.40
CA LEU A 13 -10.26 4.16 -9.43
C LEU A 13 -9.20 3.45 -8.58
N ALA A 14 -7.96 3.43 -9.08
CA ALA A 14 -6.83 2.80 -8.41
C ALA A 14 -5.84 3.87 -7.94
N PHE A 15 -5.60 3.93 -6.63
CA PHE A 15 -4.55 4.74 -6.02
C PHE A 15 -3.64 3.85 -5.18
N GLY A 16 -2.40 4.27 -5.02
CA GLY A 16 -1.38 3.45 -4.37
C GLY A 16 -0.21 4.22 -3.81
N GLY A 17 0.59 3.56 -2.99
CA GLY A 17 1.85 4.10 -2.48
C GLY A 17 2.75 4.63 -3.61
N ASP A 18 2.89 3.90 -4.72
CA ASP A 18 3.65 4.33 -5.90
C ASP A 18 3.06 5.62 -6.50
N SER A 19 1.74 5.69 -6.73
CA SER A 19 1.09 6.88 -7.28
C SER A 19 1.13 8.09 -6.34
N PHE A 20 1.13 7.86 -5.02
CA PHE A 20 1.28 8.90 -4.03
C PHE A 20 2.70 9.47 -4.06
N VAL A 21 3.72 8.60 -4.05
CA VAL A 21 5.13 9.00 -4.16
C VAL A 21 5.38 9.75 -5.46
N ASP A 22 4.85 9.28 -6.59
CA ASP A 22 4.96 9.95 -7.90
C ASP A 22 4.37 11.37 -7.90
N ALA A 23 3.29 11.59 -7.15
CA ALA A 23 2.67 12.90 -7.01
C ALA A 23 3.44 13.86 -6.07
N MET A 24 4.37 13.34 -5.27
CA MET A 24 5.17 14.15 -4.36
C MET A 24 6.25 14.95 -5.13
N PRO A 25 6.63 16.14 -4.64
CA PRO A 25 7.81 16.85 -5.15
C PRO A 25 9.06 15.98 -5.03
N ALA A 26 9.86 15.88 -6.10
CA ALA A 26 11.08 15.05 -6.15
C ALA A 26 12.05 15.25 -4.97
N ARG A 27 12.13 16.47 -4.41
CA ARG A 27 12.93 16.77 -3.20
C ARG A 27 12.52 15.98 -1.94
N LEU A 28 11.35 15.35 -1.95
CA LEU A 28 10.83 14.51 -0.86
C LEU A 28 10.95 13.00 -1.16
N GLN A 29 11.49 12.59 -2.31
CA GLN A 29 11.57 11.18 -2.73
C GLN A 29 12.91 10.49 -2.40
N ALA A 30 13.78 11.17 -1.65
CA ALA A 30 15.03 10.64 -1.09
C ALA A 30 15.52 11.63 -0.02
N SER A 31 14.73 11.84 1.02
CA SER A 31 15.09 12.76 2.10
C SER A 31 14.46 12.40 3.43
N ASP A 32 15.18 12.69 4.51
CA ASP A 32 14.74 12.45 5.91
C ASP A 32 13.38 13.10 6.24
N ALA A 33 13.06 14.22 5.59
CA ALA A 33 11.78 14.89 5.78
C ALA A 33 10.64 14.23 4.99
N GLY A 34 10.97 13.52 3.91
CA GLY A 34 10.08 12.85 2.96
C GLY A 34 10.12 11.33 3.12
N LEU A 35 10.38 10.63 2.02
CA LEU A 35 10.65 9.20 1.96
C LEU A 35 12.16 8.98 1.84
N ASP A 36 12.71 8.08 2.64
CA ASP A 36 14.08 7.60 2.49
C ASP A 36 14.11 6.06 2.49
N ILE A 37 14.97 5.50 1.64
CA ILE A 37 15.13 4.06 1.47
C ILE A 37 16.61 3.73 1.70
N GLY A 38 16.87 3.07 2.82
CA GLY A 38 18.20 2.58 3.18
C GLY A 38 18.73 1.56 2.17
N ALA A 39 20.06 1.38 2.14
CA ALA A 39 20.71 0.43 1.24
C ALA A 39 20.32 -1.05 1.48
N ASP A 40 19.74 -1.33 2.65
CA ASP A 40 19.18 -2.63 3.05
C ASP A 40 17.68 -2.78 2.72
N GLY A 41 17.08 -1.78 2.05
CA GLY A 41 15.66 -1.75 1.72
C GLY A 41 14.76 -1.26 2.86
N THR A 42 15.34 -0.84 4.00
CA THR A 42 14.57 -0.24 5.10
C THR A 42 13.94 1.07 4.63
N VAL A 43 12.62 1.20 4.78
CA VAL A 43 11.88 2.40 4.42
C VAL A 43 11.63 3.25 5.66
N SER A 44 12.00 4.53 5.60
CA SER A 44 11.68 5.51 6.63
C SER A 44 10.92 6.68 6.04
N VAL A 45 10.01 7.26 6.84
CA VAL A 45 9.17 8.38 6.41
C VAL A 45 9.18 9.50 7.44
N GLY A 46 9.51 10.69 6.95
CA GLY A 46 9.58 11.91 7.73
C GLY A 46 8.23 12.62 7.92
N GLN A 47 8.24 13.68 8.70
CA GLN A 47 7.03 14.43 9.04
C GLN A 47 6.31 15.04 7.83
N LYS A 48 7.05 15.49 6.80
CA LYS A 48 6.42 16.08 5.61
C LYS A 48 5.74 15.02 4.76
N PHE A 49 6.32 13.82 4.65
CA PHE A 49 5.66 12.67 4.03
C PHE A 49 4.34 12.36 4.75
N ARG A 50 4.38 12.21 6.08
CA ARG A 50 3.18 11.91 6.89
C ARG A 50 2.08 12.96 6.76
N ALA A 51 2.44 14.24 6.68
CA ALA A 51 1.47 15.31 6.47
C ALA A 51 0.79 15.22 5.09
N LEU A 52 1.56 14.91 4.03
CA LEU A 52 1.03 14.72 2.68
C LEU A 52 0.19 13.43 2.57
N GLU A 53 0.65 12.35 3.19
CA GLU A 53 -0.04 11.05 3.27
C GLU A 53 -1.41 11.24 3.93
N THR A 54 -1.46 11.97 5.06
CA THR A 54 -2.73 12.31 5.73
C THR A 54 -3.68 13.06 4.80
N ALA A 55 -3.21 14.09 4.11
CA ALA A 55 -4.05 14.86 3.19
C ALA A 55 -4.52 14.02 1.99
N TRP A 56 -3.67 13.15 1.47
CA TRP A 56 -3.99 12.23 0.39
C TRP A 56 -5.06 11.20 0.81
N THR A 57 -4.92 10.60 1.99
CA THR A 57 -5.90 9.66 2.56
C THR A 57 -7.25 10.32 2.78
N GLU A 58 -7.31 11.55 3.28
CA GLU A 58 -8.57 12.31 3.40
C GLU A 58 -9.20 12.60 2.03
N GLY A 59 -8.37 12.90 1.01
CA GLY A 59 -8.83 13.07 -0.37
C GLY A 59 -9.44 11.80 -0.96
N ILE A 60 -8.81 10.64 -0.71
CA ILE A 60 -9.37 9.32 -1.08
C ILE A 60 -10.71 9.09 -0.41
N ALA A 61 -10.80 9.34 0.90
CA ALA A 61 -12.04 9.19 1.63
C ALA A 61 -13.14 10.11 1.10
N ALA A 62 -12.80 11.34 0.70
CA ALA A 62 -13.74 12.26 0.06
C ALA A 62 -14.24 11.74 -1.31
N MET A 63 -13.37 11.16 -2.13
CA MET A 63 -13.77 10.54 -3.40
C MET A 63 -14.73 9.37 -3.18
N ALA A 64 -14.44 8.51 -2.21
CA ALA A 64 -15.32 7.39 -1.85
C ALA A 64 -16.69 7.87 -1.36
N ARG A 65 -16.73 8.88 -0.49
CA ARG A 65 -17.99 9.49 -0.01
C ARG A 65 -18.80 10.15 -1.12
N ALA A 66 -18.14 10.63 -2.18
CA ALA A 66 -18.81 11.16 -3.36
C ALA A 66 -19.40 10.06 -4.28
N GLY A 67 -19.22 8.78 -3.95
CA GLY A 67 -19.79 7.64 -4.65
C GLY A 67 -18.85 6.97 -5.65
N ALA A 68 -17.56 7.34 -5.68
CA ALA A 68 -16.59 6.65 -6.53
C ALA A 68 -16.15 5.31 -5.90
N GLY A 69 -16.10 4.24 -6.70
CA GLY A 69 -15.43 3.00 -6.31
C GLY A 69 -13.92 3.23 -6.26
N ILE A 70 -13.28 2.99 -5.10
CA ILE A 70 -11.84 3.18 -4.91
C ILE A 70 -11.16 1.89 -4.47
N VAL A 71 -10.12 1.46 -5.19
CA VAL A 71 -9.17 0.45 -4.73
C VAL A 71 -7.89 1.17 -4.34
N VAL A 72 -7.41 0.91 -3.12
CA VAL A 72 -6.13 1.42 -2.62
C VAL A 72 -5.19 0.26 -2.35
N ASP A 73 -3.96 0.31 -2.86
CA ASP A 73 -2.86 -0.52 -2.34
C ASP A 73 -1.92 0.31 -1.47
N ASP A 74 -1.65 -0.17 -0.26
CA ASP A 74 -0.80 0.53 0.68
C ASP A 74 0.07 -0.47 1.46
N VAL A 75 1.22 0.02 1.91
CA VAL A 75 2.18 -0.73 2.70
C VAL A 75 2.12 -0.18 4.12
N PHE A 76 1.50 -0.95 5.03
CA PHE A 76 1.32 -0.54 6.42
C PHE A 76 2.63 -0.66 7.22
N LEU A 77 3.59 0.23 6.95
CA LEU A 77 4.90 0.26 7.64
C LEU A 77 4.79 0.37 9.18
N GLY A 78 3.65 0.84 9.71
CA GLY A 78 3.36 0.88 11.14
C GLY A 78 2.35 -0.18 11.61
N GLY A 79 2.11 -1.24 10.82
CA GLY A 79 1.14 -2.29 11.09
C GLY A 79 -0.24 -1.74 11.46
N ALA A 80 -0.78 -2.20 12.60
CA ALA A 80 -2.04 -1.73 13.17
C ALA A 80 -2.17 -0.20 13.25
N ALA A 81 -1.09 0.54 13.54
CA ALA A 81 -1.14 1.99 13.62
C ALA A 81 -1.40 2.65 12.25
N SER A 82 -0.91 2.04 11.16
CA SER A 82 -1.26 2.49 9.79
C SER A 82 -2.73 2.22 9.49
N GLN A 83 -3.23 1.03 9.83
CA GLN A 83 -4.64 0.71 9.65
C GLN A 83 -5.55 1.68 10.43
N GLN A 84 -5.21 2.01 11.67
CA GLN A 84 -5.99 2.95 12.49
C GLN A 84 -6.10 4.36 11.86
N ARG A 85 -5.04 4.83 11.18
CA ARG A 85 -5.09 6.12 10.47
C ARG A 85 -6.08 6.07 9.31
N TRP A 86 -6.08 4.98 8.53
CA TRP A 86 -7.05 4.76 7.46
C TRP A 86 -8.48 4.62 7.99
N GLN A 87 -8.70 3.83 9.05
CA GLN A 87 -10.01 3.67 9.68
C GLN A 87 -10.59 5.02 10.12
N LYS A 88 -9.76 5.89 10.70
CA LYS A 88 -10.19 7.24 11.09
C LYS A 88 -10.62 8.08 9.88
N ALA A 89 -9.83 8.09 8.80
CA ALA A 89 -10.16 8.88 7.61
C ALA A 89 -11.38 8.34 6.86
N LEU A 90 -11.58 7.02 6.88
CA LEU A 90 -12.67 6.31 6.22
C LEU A 90 -13.91 6.12 7.12
N ASP A 91 -14.01 6.82 8.25
CA ASP A 91 -15.19 6.74 9.12
C ASP A 91 -16.48 7.03 8.32
N GLY A 92 -17.47 6.15 8.46
CA GLY A 92 -18.73 6.18 7.73
C GLY A 92 -18.66 5.76 6.25
N VAL A 93 -17.51 5.26 5.76
CA VAL A 93 -17.36 4.68 4.43
C VAL A 93 -17.39 3.15 4.55
N GLU A 94 -18.05 2.47 3.63
CA GLU A 94 -17.98 1.00 3.52
C GLU A 94 -16.62 0.59 2.96
N VAL A 95 -15.88 -0.24 3.70
CA VAL A 95 -14.51 -0.62 3.38
C VAL A 95 -14.37 -2.13 3.49
N LEU A 96 -13.74 -2.75 2.49
CA LEU A 96 -13.25 -4.12 2.56
C LEU A 96 -11.73 -4.09 2.76
N TRP A 97 -11.26 -4.65 3.87
CA TRP A 97 -9.84 -4.76 4.20
C TRP A 97 -9.28 -6.06 3.66
N ALA A 98 -8.48 -5.99 2.60
CA ALA A 98 -7.84 -7.15 1.99
C ALA A 98 -6.35 -7.25 2.40
N GLY A 99 -5.97 -8.37 3.00
CA GLY A 99 -4.58 -8.70 3.29
C GLY A 99 -3.95 -9.46 2.12
N VAL A 100 -2.90 -8.90 1.51
CA VAL A 100 -2.14 -9.58 0.44
C VAL A 100 -0.83 -10.10 1.02
N ARG A 101 -0.76 -11.40 1.24
CA ARG A 101 0.42 -12.08 1.78
C ARG A 101 1.27 -12.69 0.67
N CYS A 102 2.55 -12.84 0.96
CA CYS A 102 3.51 -13.55 0.14
C CYS A 102 4.61 -14.07 1.05
N GLU A 103 4.99 -15.34 0.91
CA GLU A 103 6.15 -15.87 1.61
C GLU A 103 7.38 -14.99 1.36
N ARG A 104 8.12 -14.66 2.42
CA ARG A 104 9.29 -13.78 2.39
C ARG A 104 10.27 -14.14 1.28
N SER A 105 10.62 -15.43 1.18
CA SER A 105 11.60 -15.91 0.19
C SER A 105 11.11 -15.71 -1.26
N VAL A 106 9.81 -15.89 -1.49
CA VAL A 106 9.16 -15.69 -2.78
C VAL A 106 9.11 -14.20 -3.12
N ALA A 107 8.79 -13.34 -2.15
CA ALA A 107 8.75 -11.90 -2.32
C ALA A 107 10.13 -11.34 -2.68
N GLU A 108 11.18 -11.78 -1.99
CA GLU A 108 12.58 -11.43 -2.30
C GLU A 108 12.99 -11.91 -3.69
N GLY A 109 12.63 -13.14 -4.07
CA GLY A 109 12.88 -13.65 -5.41
C GLY A 109 12.22 -12.80 -6.52
N ARG A 110 11.00 -12.34 -6.28
CA ARG A 110 10.26 -11.45 -7.20
C ARG A 110 10.88 -10.05 -7.28
N GLU A 111 11.35 -9.51 -6.16
CA GLU A 111 12.06 -8.23 -6.12
C GLU A 111 13.35 -8.29 -6.97
N VAL A 112 14.12 -9.37 -6.84
CA VAL A 112 15.32 -9.58 -7.67
C VAL A 112 14.98 -9.68 -9.15
N ALA A 113 13.89 -10.39 -9.49
CA ALA A 113 13.45 -10.54 -10.88
C ALA A 113 12.93 -9.24 -11.50
N ARG A 114 12.33 -8.34 -10.71
CA ARG A 114 11.88 -7.02 -11.16
C ARG A 114 13.05 -6.10 -11.52
N GLY A 115 14.10 -6.09 -10.70
CA GLY A 115 15.37 -5.41 -10.99
C GLY A 115 15.34 -3.88 -10.98
N ASP A 116 14.23 -3.25 -10.63
CA ASP A 116 14.02 -1.80 -10.63
C ASP A 116 14.00 -1.15 -9.24
N ARG A 117 14.15 -1.94 -8.16
CA ARG A 117 14.05 -1.49 -6.76
C ARG A 117 15.31 -1.80 -5.94
N VAL A 118 15.51 -1.03 -4.86
CA VAL A 118 16.50 -1.33 -3.82
C VAL A 118 16.15 -2.69 -3.20
N ARG A 119 17.16 -3.56 -3.08
CA ARG A 119 16.97 -4.91 -2.56
C ARG A 119 16.77 -4.91 -1.04
N GLY A 120 15.96 -5.85 -0.57
CA GLY A 120 15.70 -6.09 0.86
C GLY A 120 14.37 -5.52 1.35
N MET A 121 13.71 -4.69 0.55
CA MET A 121 12.44 -4.06 0.92
C MET A 121 11.33 -5.11 1.03
N ALA A 122 11.20 -5.97 0.02
CA ALA A 122 10.20 -7.05 0.01
C ALA A 122 10.36 -7.98 1.21
N GLY A 123 11.61 -8.32 1.55
CA GLY A 123 11.91 -9.18 2.70
C GLY A 123 11.64 -8.51 4.05
N ALA A 124 11.93 -7.22 4.19
CA ALA A 124 11.68 -6.46 5.42
C ALA A 124 10.18 -6.24 5.67
N GLN A 125 9.38 -6.15 4.60
CA GLN A 125 7.96 -5.83 4.68
C GLN A 125 7.05 -7.06 4.71
N ALA A 126 7.52 -8.24 4.29
CA ALA A 126 6.70 -9.45 4.12
C ALA A 126 5.80 -9.80 5.31
N ASP A 127 6.30 -9.65 6.54
CA ASP A 127 5.53 -9.95 7.76
C ASP A 127 5.13 -8.69 8.53
N ALA A 128 6.06 -7.73 8.68
CA ALA A 128 5.91 -6.57 9.56
C ALA A 128 4.69 -5.70 9.23
N VAL A 129 4.33 -5.60 7.95
CA VAL A 129 3.20 -4.75 7.52
C VAL A 129 1.83 -5.32 7.89
N HIS A 130 1.79 -6.59 8.30
CA HIS A 130 0.56 -7.26 8.73
C HIS A 130 0.41 -7.31 10.25
N GLU A 131 1.40 -6.84 11.02
CA GLU A 131 1.40 -6.96 12.48
C GLU A 131 0.25 -6.17 13.11
N GLY A 132 -0.66 -6.91 13.76
CA GLY A 132 -1.85 -6.34 14.41
C GLY A 132 -2.90 -5.77 13.44
N VAL A 133 -2.79 -6.05 12.14
CA VAL A 133 -3.75 -5.59 11.12
C VAL A 133 -4.89 -6.59 11.01
N HIS A 134 -6.12 -6.09 10.93
CA HIS A 134 -7.31 -6.90 10.72
C HIS A 134 -7.74 -6.87 9.26
N TYR A 135 -8.12 -8.02 8.70
CA TYR A 135 -8.59 -8.14 7.33
C TYR A 135 -9.93 -8.86 7.27
N ASP A 136 -10.79 -8.43 6.35
CA ASP A 136 -12.05 -9.12 6.02
C ASP A 136 -11.79 -10.30 5.08
N LEU A 137 -10.73 -10.18 4.25
CA LEU A 137 -10.27 -11.21 3.33
C LEU A 137 -8.73 -11.23 3.33
N GLU A 138 -8.14 -12.42 3.29
CA GLU A 138 -6.71 -12.58 3.05
C GLU A 138 -6.47 -13.45 1.80
N VAL A 139 -5.48 -13.06 1.00
CA VAL A 139 -5.02 -13.80 -0.17
C VAL A 139 -3.52 -14.04 -0.07
N ASP A 140 -3.07 -15.23 -0.45
CA ASP A 140 -1.66 -15.60 -0.50
C ASP A 140 -1.20 -15.73 -1.95
N THR A 141 -0.30 -14.84 -2.34
CA THR A 141 0.24 -14.77 -3.70
C THR A 141 1.49 -15.63 -3.90
N ALA A 142 1.98 -16.35 -2.88
CA ALA A 142 3.14 -17.23 -3.03
C ALA A 142 2.88 -18.34 -4.06
N HIS A 143 1.64 -18.85 -4.08
CA HIS A 143 1.21 -19.95 -4.94
C HIS A 143 -0.08 -19.66 -5.73
N THR A 144 -0.62 -18.44 -5.62
CA THR A 144 -1.86 -18.03 -6.28
C THR A 144 -1.59 -16.89 -7.25
N GLU A 145 -2.08 -17.03 -8.47
CA GLU A 145 -1.97 -16.01 -9.51
C GLU A 145 -2.82 -14.78 -9.18
N SER A 146 -2.36 -13.59 -9.62
CA SER A 146 -3.03 -12.32 -9.31
C SER A 146 -4.48 -12.25 -9.79
N LEU A 147 -4.82 -12.95 -10.89
CA LEU A 147 -6.19 -13.02 -11.39
C LEU A 147 -7.09 -13.89 -10.51
N VAL A 148 -6.55 -14.91 -9.86
CA VAL A 148 -7.31 -15.80 -8.96
C VAL A 148 -7.50 -15.14 -7.58
N CYS A 149 -6.55 -14.32 -7.15
CA CYS A 149 -6.70 -13.50 -5.94
C CYS A 149 -7.71 -12.34 -6.09
N ALA A 150 -8.03 -11.93 -7.33
CA ALA A 150 -8.89 -10.78 -7.63
C ALA A 150 -10.35 -11.22 -7.81
#